data_AF-A0A8G1RH72-F1
#
_entry.id   AF-A0A8G1RH72-F1
#
_cell.length_a   1.000
_cell.length_b   1.000
_cell.length_c   1.000
_cell.angle_alpha   90.00
_cell.angle_beta   90.00
_cell.angle_gamma   90.00
#
_symmetry.space_group_name_H-M   'P 1'
#
loop_
_entity.id
_entity.type
_entity.pdbx_description
1 polymer ?
#
loop_
_entity_poly.entity_id
_entity_poly.type
_entity_poly.pdbx_seq_one_letter_code
_entity_poly.pdbx_strand_id
1 'polypeptide(L)'
;MSVSAFTTALSAAQSKAQYTPAVQAAADKVNADAFSAAIAVVLAGDDSASVEGEQAAALQSAFEFATLLVKQLSSEPGQTEMLTLYKYFKRSRNEEPAQPSFYQLEVSLSSHTLVLHLPLKAGR
;
A
#
# COMPACT_ATOMS: atom_id res chain seq x y z
N MET A 1 0.83 -5.04 -5.60
CA MET A 1 2.27 -5.39 -5.63
C MET A 1 2.39 -6.90 -5.71
N SER A 2 3.25 -7.43 -6.59
CA SER A 2 3.64 -8.84 -6.52
C SER A 2 4.63 -9.06 -5.37
N VAL A 3 4.72 -10.30 -4.87
CA VAL A 3 5.71 -10.69 -3.85
C VAL A 3 7.13 -10.35 -4.31
N SER A 4 7.42 -10.53 -5.61
CA SER A 4 8.72 -10.20 -6.21
C SER A 4 9.08 -8.71 -6.18
N ALA A 5 8.11 -7.82 -6.40
CA ALA A 5 8.34 -6.38 -6.33
C ALA A 5 8.61 -5.94 -4.89
N PHE A 6 7.89 -6.53 -3.93
CA PHE A 6 8.09 -6.26 -2.51
C PHE A 6 9.48 -6.71 -2.04
N THR A 7 9.89 -7.95 -2.34
CA THR A 7 11.20 -8.48 -1.91
C THR A 7 12.35 -7.75 -2.59
N THR A 8 12.19 -7.29 -3.84
CA THR A 8 13.18 -6.43 -4.50
C THR A 8 13.36 -5.10 -3.77
N ALA A 9 12.25 -4.43 -3.41
CA ALA A 9 12.30 -3.19 -2.66
C ALA A 9 12.90 -3.39 -1.26
N LEU A 10 12.58 -4.51 -0.60
CA LEU A 10 13.14 -4.86 0.70
C LEU A 10 14.66 -5.01 0.63
N SER A 11 15.17 -5.79 -0.33
CA SER A 11 16.61 -5.98 -0.55
C SER A 11 17.33 -4.67 -0.89
N ALA A 12 16.71 -3.81 -1.70
CA ALA A 12 17.28 -2.49 -2.04
C ALA A 12 17.32 -1.53 -0.83
N ALA A 13 16.34 -1.62 0.08
CA ALA A 13 16.31 -0.85 1.32
C ALA A 13 17.35 -1.36 2.33
N GLN A 14 17.45 -2.68 2.55
CA GLN A 14 18.39 -3.30 3.50
C GLN A 14 19.86 -3.12 3.07
N SER A 15 20.13 -3.14 1.76
CA SER A 15 21.44 -2.81 1.21
C SER A 15 21.77 -1.31 1.25
N LYS A 16 20.82 -0.46 1.68
CA LYS A 16 20.91 1.00 1.71
C LYS A 16 21.18 1.63 0.33
N ALA A 17 20.92 0.88 -0.73
CA ALA A 17 21.10 1.33 -2.11
C ALA A 17 20.01 2.32 -2.54
N GLN A 18 18.81 2.20 -1.96
CA GLN A 18 17.65 3.05 -2.28
C GLN A 18 16.85 3.45 -1.03
N TYR A 19 15.90 4.36 -1.24
CA TYR A 19 14.94 4.89 -0.25
C TYR A 19 15.56 5.75 0.85
N THR A 20 14.68 6.38 1.64
CA THR A 20 15.07 7.27 2.73
C THR A 20 15.56 6.47 3.95
N PRO A 21 16.35 7.07 4.85
CA PRO A 21 16.83 6.39 6.07
C PRO A 21 15.71 5.80 6.93
N ALA A 22 14.53 6.42 6.94
CA ALA A 22 13.36 5.91 7.66
C ALA A 22 12.85 4.59 7.06
N VAL A 23 12.83 4.46 5.74
CA VAL A 23 12.44 3.22 5.04
C VAL A 23 13.50 2.14 5.23
N GLN A 24 14.78 2.50 5.17
CA GLN A 24 15.89 1.58 5.41
C GLN A 24 15.85 1.02 6.84
N ALA A 25 15.67 1.87 7.84
CA ALA A 25 15.56 1.46 9.24
C ALA A 25 14.34 0.56 9.51
N ALA A 26 13.25 0.72 8.76
CA ALA A 26 12.11 -0.20 8.83
C ALA A 26 12.40 -1.53 8.13
N ALA A 27 13.09 -1.49 6.99
CA ALA A 27 13.52 -2.68 6.26
C ALA A 27 14.47 -3.56 7.08
N ASP A 28 15.36 -2.96 7.86
CA ASP A 28 16.32 -3.67 8.73
C ASP A 28 15.62 -4.48 9.85
N LYS A 29 14.38 -4.16 10.19
CA LYS A 29 13.58 -4.93 11.17
C LYS A 29 12.94 -6.18 10.57
N VAL A 30 12.89 -6.28 9.24
CA VAL A 30 12.24 -7.41 8.57
C VAL A 30 13.20 -8.59 8.52
N ASN A 31 12.87 -9.65 9.26
CA ASN A 31 13.53 -10.94 9.09
C ASN A 31 13.05 -11.59 7.78
N ALA A 32 13.91 -11.59 6.76
CA ALA A 32 13.57 -12.06 5.42
C ALA A 32 13.24 -13.56 5.35
N ASP A 33 13.92 -14.38 6.16
CA ASP A 33 13.68 -15.83 6.22
C ASP A 33 12.33 -16.14 6.87
N ALA A 34 12.05 -15.52 8.03
CA ALA A 34 10.78 -15.66 8.72
C ALA A 34 9.61 -15.10 7.89
N PHE A 35 9.82 -14.00 7.17
CA PHE A 35 8.82 -13.44 6.25
C PHE A 35 8.54 -14.38 5.08
N SER A 36 9.57 -14.94 4.46
CA SER A 36 9.42 -15.89 3.35
C SER A 36 8.70 -17.16 3.78
N ALA A 37 9.04 -17.67 4.97
CA ALA A 37 8.34 -18.80 5.58
C ALA A 37 6.86 -18.48 5.87
N ALA A 38 6.58 -17.28 6.40
CA ALA A 38 5.21 -16.84 6.65
C ALA A 38 4.38 -16.76 5.36
N ILE A 39 4.93 -16.21 4.28
CA ILE A 39 4.27 -16.17 2.97
C ILE A 39 3.97 -17.60 2.48
N ALA A 40 4.92 -18.52 2.60
CA ALA A 40 4.71 -19.91 2.18
C ALA A 40 3.55 -20.57 2.95
N VAL A 41 3.45 -20.34 4.27
CA VAL A 41 2.35 -20.86 5.10
C VAL A 41 1.01 -20.25 4.67
N VAL A 42 0.94 -18.93 4.49
CA VAL A 42 -0.32 -18.26 4.11
C VAL A 42 -0.76 -18.63 2.70
N LEU A 43 0.17 -18.78 1.74
CA LEU A 43 -0.16 -19.14 0.36
C LEU A 43 -0.52 -20.63 0.18
N ALA A 44 -0.01 -21.51 1.05
CA ALA A 44 -0.33 -22.94 1.03
C ALA A 44 -1.60 -23.27 1.83
N GLY A 45 -2.01 -22.39 2.74
CA GLY A 45 -3.19 -22.57 3.59
C GLY A 45 -4.49 -22.13 2.91
N ASP A 46 -5.60 -22.43 3.60
CA ASP A 46 -6.93 -21.93 3.24
C ASP A 46 -7.21 -20.56 3.90
N ASP A 47 -8.46 -20.09 3.84
CA ASP A 47 -8.88 -18.80 4.41
C ASP A 47 -8.63 -18.67 5.94
N SER A 48 -8.32 -19.78 6.62
CA SER A 48 -8.00 -19.84 8.05
C SER A 48 -6.50 -19.80 8.34
N ALA A 49 -5.65 -19.67 7.32
CA ALA A 49 -4.21 -19.66 7.48
C ALA A 49 -3.76 -18.53 8.41
N SER A 50 -3.09 -18.90 9.50
CA SER A 50 -2.48 -17.97 10.45
C SER A 50 -1.04 -18.37 10.70
N VAL A 51 -0.23 -17.38 11.08
CA VAL A 51 1.15 -17.57 11.52
C VAL A 51 1.31 -16.90 12.88
N GLU A 52 2.19 -17.44 13.71
CA GLU A 52 2.41 -16.98 15.08
C GLU A 52 3.91 -16.72 15.32
N GLY A 53 4.23 -16.09 16.44
CA GLY A 53 5.62 -15.89 16.87
C GLY A 53 6.46 -15.09 15.87
N GLU A 54 7.64 -15.62 15.51
CA GLU A 54 8.60 -14.93 14.63
C GLU A 54 8.04 -14.66 13.23
N GLN A 55 7.20 -15.55 12.71
CA GLN A 55 6.54 -15.37 11.41
C GLN A 55 5.54 -14.22 11.45
N ALA A 56 4.75 -14.12 12.51
CA ALA A 56 3.81 -13.01 12.71
C ALA A 56 4.56 -11.67 12.89
N ALA A 57 5.64 -11.65 13.68
CA ALA A 57 6.47 -10.47 13.87
C ALA A 57 7.15 -10.02 12.57
N ALA A 58 7.58 -10.96 11.73
CA ALA A 58 8.15 -10.68 10.41
C ALA A 58 7.10 -10.09 9.45
N LEU A 59 5.87 -10.64 9.42
CA LEU A 59 4.76 -10.06 8.65
C LEU A 59 4.42 -8.65 9.12
N GLN A 60 4.39 -8.40 10.43
CA GLN A 60 4.12 -7.08 10.98
C GLN A 60 5.21 -6.08 10.58
N SER A 61 6.48 -6.45 10.73
CA SER A 61 7.61 -5.59 10.34
C SER A 61 7.61 -5.30 8.84
N ALA A 62 7.30 -6.31 8.02
CA ALA A 62 7.17 -6.18 6.58
C ALA A 62 6.00 -5.25 6.20
N PHE A 63 4.88 -5.31 6.93
CA PHE A 63 3.76 -4.41 6.75
C PHE A 63 4.15 -2.96 7.06
N GLU A 64 4.81 -2.71 8.18
CA GLU A 64 5.30 -1.37 8.54
C GLU A 64 6.24 -0.80 7.47
N PHE A 65 7.19 -1.59 7.00
CA PHE A 65 8.04 -1.24 5.86
C PHE A 65 7.21 -0.90 4.62
N ALA A 66 6.23 -1.72 4.25
CA ALA A 66 5.35 -1.48 3.11
C ALA A 66 4.61 -0.14 3.24
N THR A 67 4.12 0.21 4.43
CA THR A 67 3.41 1.49 4.63
C THR A 67 4.31 2.71 4.41
N LEU A 68 5.59 2.61 4.80
CA LEU A 68 6.55 3.68 4.56
C LEU A 68 6.99 3.73 3.09
N LEU A 69 7.11 2.58 2.44
CA LEU A 69 7.43 2.48 1.02
C LEU A 69 6.35 3.13 0.15
N VAL A 70 5.07 2.87 0.43
CA VAL A 70 3.95 3.49 -0.28
C VAL A 70 3.93 5.01 -0.12
N LYS A 71 4.35 5.53 1.05
CA LYS A 71 4.48 6.99 1.28
C LYS A 71 5.63 7.64 0.50
N GLN A 72 6.50 6.85 -0.12
CA GLN A 72 7.59 7.34 -0.98
C GLN A 72 7.26 7.23 -2.48
N LEU A 73 6.05 6.82 -2.84
CA LEU A 73 5.63 6.78 -4.25
C LEU A 73 5.66 8.19 -4.84
N SER A 74 6.37 8.35 -5.95
CA SER A 74 6.47 9.63 -6.67
C SER A 74 5.15 10.04 -7.32
N SER A 75 4.24 9.08 -7.51
CA SER A 75 2.92 9.28 -8.10
C SER A 75 1.86 8.76 -7.16
N GLU A 76 0.76 9.50 -7.06
CA GLU A 76 -0.39 9.06 -6.28
C GLU A 76 -0.99 7.78 -6.89
N PRO A 77 -1.21 6.72 -6.09
CA PRO A 77 -1.94 5.55 -6.55
C PRO A 77 -3.35 5.95 -7.02
N GLY A 78 -3.88 5.23 -8.01
CA GLY A 78 -5.25 5.42 -8.43
C GLY A 78 -6.23 5.19 -7.26
N GLN A 79 -7.44 5.76 -7.37
CA GLN A 79 -8.47 5.69 -6.31
C GLN A 79 -8.73 4.25 -5.81
N THR A 80 -8.79 3.28 -6.73
CA THR A 80 -8.99 1.86 -6.42
C THR A 80 -7.83 1.28 -5.60
N GLU A 81 -6.60 1.67 -5.92
CA GLU A 81 -5.39 1.18 -5.25
C GLU A 81 -5.30 1.79 -3.84
N MET A 82 -5.60 3.08 -3.71
CA MET A 82 -5.74 3.77 -2.43
C MET A 82 -6.80 3.11 -1.52
N LEU A 83 -8.00 2.82 -2.04
CA LEU A 83 -9.04 2.13 -1.29
C LEU A 83 -8.61 0.73 -0.85
N THR A 84 -7.87 0.04 -1.71
CA THR A 84 -7.34 -1.30 -1.41
C THR A 84 -6.30 -1.25 -0.27
N LEU A 85 -5.36 -0.31 -0.34
CA LEU A 85 -4.37 -0.08 0.72
C LEU A 85 -5.01 0.29 2.05
N TYR A 86 -6.04 1.15 2.01
CA TYR A 86 -6.82 1.53 3.19
C TYR A 86 -7.49 0.32 3.87
N LYS A 87 -8.12 -0.57 3.09
CA LYS A 87 -8.75 -1.79 3.61
C LYS A 87 -7.74 -2.67 4.33
N TYR A 88 -6.56 -2.88 3.75
CA TYR A 88 -5.50 -3.67 4.39
C TYR A 88 -4.97 -3.03 5.67
N PHE A 89 -4.80 -1.70 5.68
CA PHE A 89 -4.37 -0.96 6.87
C PHE A 89 -5.39 -0.97 8.01
N LYS A 90 -6.69 -0.92 7.69
CA LYS A 90 -7.75 -1.06 8.70
C LYS A 90 -7.80 -2.49 9.25
N ARG A 91 -7.77 -3.49 8.37
CA ARG A 91 -7.81 -4.90 8.76
C ARG A 91 -6.62 -5.30 9.63
N SER A 92 -5.41 -4.80 9.36
CA SER A 92 -4.25 -5.07 10.21
C SER A 92 -4.36 -4.50 11.63
N ARG A 93 -5.25 -3.53 11.84
CA ARG A 93 -5.58 -2.96 13.16
C ARG A 93 -6.83 -3.57 13.79
N ASN A 94 -7.38 -4.65 13.21
CA ASN A 94 -8.69 -5.20 13.57
C ASN A 94 -9.83 -4.16 13.50
N GLU A 95 -9.70 -3.18 12.60
CA GLU A 95 -10.72 -2.17 12.35
C GLU A 95 -11.51 -2.53 11.08
N GLU A 96 -12.83 -2.30 11.09
CA GLU A 96 -13.64 -2.44 9.88
C GLU A 96 -13.38 -1.27 8.91
N PRO A 97 -13.04 -1.53 7.63
CA PRO A 97 -12.92 -0.47 6.65
C PRO A 97 -14.31 0.10 6.36
N ALA A 98 -14.46 1.42 6.54
CA ALA A 98 -15.66 2.13 6.13
C ALA A 98 -15.98 1.83 4.65
N GLN A 99 -17.20 1.35 4.38
CA GLN A 99 -17.66 1.15 3.01
C GLN A 99 -17.83 2.53 2.37
N PRO A 100 -17.21 2.81 1.20
CA PRO A 100 -17.47 4.04 0.48
C PRO A 100 -18.97 4.07 0.11
N SER A 101 -19.65 5.17 0.39
CA SER A 101 -21.03 5.34 -0.04
C SER A 101 -21.08 5.31 -1.58
N PHE A 102 -22.10 4.67 -2.16
CA PHE A 102 -22.29 4.56 -3.62
C PHE A 102 -22.19 5.92 -4.33
N TYR A 103 -22.60 7.00 -3.65
CA TYR A 103 -22.57 8.38 -4.13
C TYR A 103 -21.16 8.97 -4.30
N GLN A 104 -20.12 8.43 -3.65
CA GLN A 104 -18.74 8.94 -3.82
C GLN A 104 -18.10 8.47 -5.14
N LEU A 105 -18.57 7.38 -5.74
CA LEU A 105 -18.04 6.85 -7.00
C LEU A 105 -18.56 7.64 -8.21
N GLU A 106 -19.82 8.08 -8.19
CA GLU A 106 -20.43 8.84 -9.31
C GLU A 106 -19.88 10.27 -9.47
N VAL A 107 -19.53 10.95 -8.37
CA VAL A 107 -19.01 12.33 -8.41
C VAL A 107 -17.64 12.41 -9.10
N SER A 108 -16.83 11.35 -9.02
CA SER A 108 -15.50 11.32 -9.64
C SER A 108 -15.54 11.09 -11.15
N LEU A 109 -16.57 10.40 -11.69
CA LEU A 109 -16.72 10.17 -13.14
C LEU A 109 -17.31 11.38 -13.88
N SER A 110 -18.15 12.20 -13.23
CA SER A 110 -18.78 13.35 -13.88
C SER A 110 -17.85 14.58 -13.98
N SER A 111 -16.78 14.62 -13.19
CA SER A 111 -15.91 15.81 -13.09
C SER A 111 -14.78 15.86 -14.14
N HIS A 112 -14.69 14.88 -15.06
CA HIS A 112 -13.57 14.77 -16.02
C HIS A 112 -13.89 15.11 -17.48
N THR A 113 -15.04 15.75 -17.76
CA THR A 113 -15.36 16.19 -19.13
C THR A 113 -15.61 17.70 -19.18
N LEU A 114 -14.80 18.37 -20.01
CA LEU A 114 -14.91 19.75 -20.53
C LEU A 114 -14.29 20.89 -19.70
N VAL A 115 -12.98 21.05 -19.87
CA VAL A 115 -12.40 22.36 -20.21
C VAL A 115 -12.53 22.54 -21.72
N LEU A 116 -13.14 23.63 -22.20
CA LEU A 116 -12.81 24.35 -23.47
C LEU A 116 -13.84 25.46 -23.78
N HIS A 117 -13.59 26.72 -23.38
CA HIS A 117 -13.34 27.86 -24.29
C HIS A 117 -13.34 29.23 -23.57
N LEU A 118 -12.45 30.08 -24.07
CA LEU A 118 -11.94 31.38 -23.59
C LEU A 118 -12.95 32.53 -23.34
N PRO A 119 -12.50 33.63 -22.69
CA PRO A 119 -13.32 34.78 -22.30
C PRO A 119 -13.53 35.78 -23.45
N LEU A 120 -14.72 36.36 -23.56
CA LEU A 120 -14.97 37.53 -24.40
C LEU A 120 -15.42 38.73 -23.57
N LYS A 121 -14.48 39.68 -23.49
CA LYS A 121 -14.60 41.07 -23.06
C LYS A 121 -15.59 41.82 -23.94
N ALA A 122 -16.56 42.52 -23.34
CA ALA A 122 -17.10 43.77 -23.87
C ALA A 122 -17.78 44.56 -22.74
N GLY A 123 -17.16 45.68 -22.36
CA GLY A 123 -17.83 46.74 -21.63
C GLY A 123 -18.22 47.85 -22.58
N ARG A 124 -19.47 48.31 -22.47
CA ARG A 124 -19.92 49.70 -22.32
C ARG A 124 -21.45 49.72 -22.37
#